data_AF-A0A8D2CZK6-F1
#
_entry.id   AF-A0A8D2CZK6-F1
#
_cell.length_a   1.000
_cell.length_b   1.000
_cell.length_c   1.000
_cell.angle_alpha   90.00
_cell.angle_beta   90.00
_cell.angle_gamma   90.00
#
_symmetry.space_group_name_H-M   'P 1'
#
loop_
_entity.id
_entity.type
_entity.pdbx_description
1 polymer ?
#
loop_
_entity_poly.entity_id
_entity_poly.type
_entity_poly.pdbx_seq_one_letter_code
_entity_poly.pdbx_strand_id
1 'polypeptide(L)'
;MDSDLTKELDEEEQLMRRHRKEKKELQAKIQGMKNAVPKNDKKRRKQLTEDVAKLEKEMEQKHKEELEQLRLTCKENKIDSVAVNISNLVLENQPPRISKCADLRIPTKC
;
A
#
# COMPACT_ATOMS: atom_id res chain seq x y z
N MET A 1 -15.58 11.94 4.53
CA MET A 1 -15.09 10.62 4.10
C MET A 1 -14.21 10.72 2.85
N ASP A 2 -13.85 11.93 2.41
CA ASP A 2 -13.13 12.18 1.16
C ASP A 2 -11.60 12.36 1.33
N SER A 3 -11.13 12.45 2.57
CA SER A 3 -9.73 12.75 2.92
C SER A 3 -8.80 11.54 2.90
N ASP A 4 -9.35 10.33 2.88
CA ASP A 4 -8.58 9.08 2.87
C ASP A 4 -8.28 8.65 1.43
N LEU A 5 -9.24 8.85 0.53
CA LEU A 5 -9.12 8.53 -0.90
C LEU A 5 -8.10 9.41 -1.64
N THR A 6 -7.94 10.67 -1.22
CA THR A 6 -6.97 11.61 -1.81
C THR A 6 -5.53 11.29 -1.42
N LYS A 7 -5.30 10.73 -0.22
CA LYS A 7 -3.97 10.28 0.22
C LYS A 7 -3.53 9.01 -0.50
N GLU A 8 -4.46 8.07 -0.71
CA GLU A 8 -4.19 6.84 -1.47
C GLU A 8 -3.78 7.14 -2.93
N LEU A 9 -4.44 8.11 -3.57
CA LEU A 9 -4.10 8.53 -4.94
C LEU A 9 -2.73 9.22 -5.03
N ASP A 10 -2.38 10.03 -4.03
CA ASP A 10 -1.06 10.69 -3.96
C ASP A 10 0.09 9.67 -3.81
N GLU A 11 -0.14 8.57 -3.07
CA GLU A 11 0.85 7.51 -2.89
C GLU A 11 1.04 6.68 -4.18
N GLU A 12 -0.05 6.30 -4.85
CA GLU A 12 0.03 5.61 -6.15
C GLU A 12 0.67 6.50 -7.23
N GLU A 13 0.32 7.79 -7.27
CA GLU A 13 0.93 8.72 -8.23
C GLU A 13 2.42 8.95 -7.95
N GLN A 14 2.82 9.09 -6.68
CA GLN A 14 4.23 9.18 -6.31
C GLN A 14 5.01 7.92 -6.67
N LEU A 15 4.43 6.74 -6.46
CA LEU A 15 5.03 5.47 -6.85
C LEU A 15 5.23 5.39 -8.37
N MET A 16 4.22 5.75 -9.15
CA MET A 16 4.30 5.81 -10.61
C MET A 16 5.36 6.81 -11.11
N ARG A 17 5.53 7.95 -10.42
CA ARG A 17 6.59 8.92 -10.72
C ARG A 17 7.98 8.31 -10.46
N ARG A 18 8.16 7.50 -9.41
CA ARG A 18 9.40 6.77 -9.14
C ARG A 18 9.67 5.70 -10.20
N HIS A 19 8.69 4.86 -10.52
CA HIS A 19 8.80 3.84 -11.58
C HIS A 19 9.21 4.44 -12.92
N ARG A 20 8.68 5.62 -13.28
CA ARG A 20 9.08 6.35 -14.49
C ARG A 20 10.54 6.82 -14.45
N LYS A 21 11.06 7.25 -13.30
CA LYS A 21 12.47 7.64 -13.15
C LYS A 21 13.37 6.41 -13.25
N GLU A 22 13.04 5.35 -12.53
CA GLU A 22 13.80 4.10 -12.53
C GLU A 22 13.84 3.45 -13.92
N LYS A 23 12.74 3.49 -14.67
CA LYS A 23 12.71 3.01 -16.05
C LYS A 23 13.66 3.81 -16.95
N LYS A 24 13.76 5.13 -16.76
CA LYS A 24 14.71 5.97 -17.51
C LYS A 24 16.16 5.65 -17.13
N GLU A 25 16.44 5.48 -15.84
CA GLU A 25 17.77 5.10 -15.35
C GLU A 25 18.18 3.71 -15.86
N LEU A 26 17.26 2.76 -15.89
CA LEU A 26 17.49 1.43 -16.46
C LEU A 26 17.84 1.52 -17.94
N GLN A 27 17.10 2.31 -18.73
CA GLN A 27 17.41 2.52 -20.15
C GLN A 27 18.78 3.18 -20.35
N ALA A 28 19.14 4.17 -19.53
CA ALA A 28 20.47 4.78 -19.57
C ALA A 28 21.57 3.76 -19.24
N LYS A 29 21.34 2.89 -18.25
CA LYS A 29 22.25 1.79 -17.90
C LYS A 29 22.40 0.78 -19.04
N ILE A 30 21.28 0.36 -19.65
CA ILE A 30 21.27 -0.54 -20.82
C ILE A 30 22.07 0.07 -21.97
N GLN A 31 21.88 1.36 -22.24
CA GLN A 31 22.62 2.07 -23.28
C GLN A 31 24.13 2.09 -22.98
N GLY A 32 24.51 2.37 -21.73
CA GLY A 32 25.92 2.29 -21.29
C GLY A 32 26.51 0.90 -21.48
N MET A 33 25.79 -0.14 -21.08
CA MET A 33 26.21 -1.54 -21.26
C MET A 33 26.34 -1.93 -22.74
N LYS A 34 25.42 -1.47 -23.60
CA LYS A 34 25.49 -1.66 -25.07
C LYS A 34 26.68 -0.96 -25.70
N ASN A 35 27.04 0.22 -25.22
CA ASN A 35 28.20 0.96 -25.70
C ASN A 35 29.52 0.33 -25.22
N ALA A 36 29.54 -0.24 -24.01
CA ALA A 36 30.70 -0.93 -23.46
C ALA A 36 31.03 -2.26 -24.15
N VAL A 37 30.07 -2.84 -24.88
CA VAL A 37 30.27 -4.08 -25.65
C VAL A 37 30.54 -3.75 -27.12
N PRO A 38 31.76 -4.00 -27.63
CA PRO A 38 32.10 -3.74 -29.03
C PRO A 38 31.25 -4.56 -30.00
N LYS A 39 30.93 -3.99 -31.16
CA LYS A 39 30.15 -4.64 -32.22
C LYS A 39 30.81 -5.89 -32.81
N ASN A 40 32.08 -6.17 -32.53
CA ASN A 40 32.75 -7.38 -33.03
C ASN A 40 32.56 -8.58 -32.09
N ASP A 41 32.31 -8.35 -30.80
CA ASP A 41 32.22 -9.43 -29.81
C ASP A 41 30.80 -10.03 -29.77
N LYS A 42 30.59 -11.07 -30.58
CA LYS A 42 29.30 -11.76 -30.69
C LYS A 42 28.90 -12.48 -29.40
N LYS A 43 29.88 -13.00 -28.63
CA LYS A 43 29.60 -13.73 -27.38
C LYS A 43 29.12 -12.76 -26.31
N ARG A 44 29.85 -11.66 -26.08
CA ARG A 44 29.47 -10.64 -25.10
C ARG A 44 28.16 -9.95 -25.45
N ARG A 45 27.82 -9.76 -26.73
CA ARG A 45 26.52 -9.20 -27.14
C ARG A 45 25.32 -10.10 -26.85
N LYS A 46 25.49 -11.42 -26.99
CA LYS A 46 24.45 -12.37 -26.59
C LYS A 46 24.20 -12.31 -25.09
N GLN A 47 25.27 -12.40 -24.30
CA GLN A 47 25.19 -12.26 -22.85
C GLN A 47 24.54 -10.94 -22.44
N LEU A 48 24.95 -9.84 -23.06
CA LEU A 48 24.35 -8.53 -22.78
C LEU A 48 22.85 -8.51 -23.07
N THR A 49 22.40 -9.14 -24.16
CA THR A 49 20.97 -9.14 -24.51
C THR A 49 20.17 -9.96 -23.50
N GLU A 50 20.71 -11.10 -23.06
CA GLU A 50 20.11 -11.93 -22.01
C GLU A 50 20.07 -11.18 -20.66
N ASP A 51 21.16 -10.52 -20.29
CA ASP A 51 21.26 -9.72 -19.06
C ASP A 51 20.28 -8.54 -19.08
N VAL A 52 20.16 -7.83 -20.22
CA VAL A 52 19.20 -6.74 -20.41
C VAL A 52 17.77 -7.26 -20.29
N ALA A 53 17.43 -8.36 -20.96
CA ALA A 53 16.09 -8.96 -20.87
C ALA A 53 15.76 -9.40 -19.44
N LYS A 54 16.74 -9.95 -18.71
CA LYS A 54 16.56 -10.33 -17.30
C LYS A 54 16.35 -9.10 -16.41
N LEU A 55 17.16 -8.06 -16.59
CA LEU A 55 17.04 -6.82 -15.81
C LEU A 55 15.71 -6.10 -16.06
N GLU A 56 15.26 -6.02 -17.32
CA GLU A 56 13.96 -5.43 -17.66
C GLU A 56 12.80 -6.23 -17.05
N LYS A 57 12.87 -7.56 -17.12
CA LYS A 57 11.86 -8.43 -16.52
C LYS A 57 11.81 -8.31 -14.99
N GLU A 58 12.96 -8.30 -14.33
CA GLU A 58 13.03 -8.19 -12.86
C GLU A 58 12.49 -6.83 -12.38
N MET A 59 12.83 -5.75 -13.08
CA MET A 59 12.31 -4.42 -12.77
C MET A 59 10.80 -4.34 -12.97
N GLU A 60 10.28 -4.84 -14.08
CA GLU A 60 8.84 -4.83 -14.32
C GLU A 60 8.07 -5.71 -13.33
N GLN A 61 8.66 -6.84 -12.93
CA GLN A 61 8.09 -7.70 -11.89
C GLN A 61 8.02 -6.97 -10.54
N LYS A 62 9.11 -6.33 -10.11
CA LYS A 62 9.13 -5.52 -8.88
C LYS A 62 8.09 -4.39 -8.91
N HIS A 63 8.00 -3.66 -10.01
CA HIS A 63 7.01 -2.59 -10.16
C HIS A 63 5.58 -3.11 -10.06
N LYS A 64 5.28 -4.29 -10.63
CA LYS A 64 3.97 -4.94 -10.50
C LYS A 64 3.68 -5.38 -9.07
N GLU A 65 4.64 -6.00 -8.41
CA GLU A 65 4.52 -6.46 -7.02
C GLU A 65 4.32 -5.27 -6.07
N GLU A 66 5.05 -4.17 -6.24
CA GLU A 66 4.86 -2.95 -5.43
C GLU A 66 3.47 -2.34 -5.63
N LEU A 67 2.96 -2.34 -6.87
CA LEU A 67 1.61 -1.86 -7.18
C LEU A 67 0.53 -2.77 -6.58
N GLU A 68 0.74 -4.08 -6.62
CA GLU A 68 -0.15 -5.06 -6.01
C GLU A 68 -0.12 -4.99 -4.49
N GLN A 69 1.06 -4.84 -3.89
CA GLN A 69 1.20 -4.60 -2.45
C GLN A 69 0.49 -3.32 -2.02
N LEU A 70 0.66 -2.20 -2.74
CA LEU A 70 -0.04 -0.95 -2.45
C LEU A 70 -1.56 -1.11 -2.50
N ARG A 71 -2.06 -1.90 -3.46
CA ARG A 71 -3.48 -2.25 -3.56
C ARG A 71 -3.97 -3.16 -2.44
N LEU A 72 -3.13 -4.09 -1.98
CA LEU A 72 -3.45 -5.00 -0.89
C LEU A 72 -3.45 -4.27 0.46
N THR A 73 -2.42 -3.47 0.74
CA THR A 73 -2.35 -2.66 1.98
C THR A 73 -3.51 -1.67 2.05
N CYS A 74 -3.92 -1.06 0.93
CA CYS A 74 -5.13 -0.24 0.86
C CYS A 74 -6.42 -1.02 1.25
N LYS A 75 -6.53 -2.30 0.86
CA LYS A 75 -7.66 -3.16 1.23
C LYS A 75 -7.60 -3.61 2.69
N GLU A 76 -6.43 -4.01 3.17
CA GLU A 76 -6.22 -4.42 4.56
C GLU A 76 -6.47 -3.25 5.53
N ASN A 77 -5.97 -2.05 5.24
CA ASN A 77 -6.22 -0.85 6.03
C ASN A 77 -7.73 -0.50 6.11
N LYS A 78 -8.49 -0.70 5.03
CA LYS A 78 -9.96 -0.55 5.05
C LYS A 78 -10.63 -1.62 5.92
N ILE A 79 -10.18 -2.87 5.86
CA ILE A 79 -10.75 -3.97 6.67
C ILE A 79 -10.47 -3.74 8.16
N ASP A 80 -9.26 -3.34 8.52
CA ASP A 80 -8.87 -3.06 9.91
C ASP A 80 -9.64 -1.85 10.47
N SER A 81 -9.82 -0.79 9.66
CA SER A 81 -10.67 0.34 10.04
C SER A 81 -12.12 -0.09 10.26
N VAL A 82 -12.68 -0.93 9.39
CA VAL A 82 -14.06 -1.43 9.54
C VAL A 82 -14.19 -2.29 10.80
N ALA A 83 -13.20 -3.13 11.13
CA ALA A 83 -13.21 -3.95 12.34
C ALA A 83 -13.17 -3.12 13.64
N VAL A 84 -12.39 -2.04 13.66
CA VAL A 84 -12.37 -1.08 14.78
C VAL A 84 -13.72 -0.38 14.93
N ASN A 85 -14.31 0.06 13.82
CA ASN A 85 -15.64 0.71 13.83
C ASN A 85 -16.75 -0.24 14.30
N ILE A 86 -16.74 -1.52 13.89
CA ILE A 86 -17.70 -2.52 14.35
C ILE A 86 -17.58 -2.77 15.85
N SER A 87 -16.35 -2.84 16.37
CA SER A 87 -16.10 -3.06 17.80
C SER A 87 -16.65 -1.92 18.68
N ASN A 88 -16.56 -0.68 18.20
CA ASN A 88 -17.16 0.48 18.88
C ASN A 88 -18.70 0.45 18.84
N LEU A 89 -19.31 0.02 17.73
CA LEU A 89 -20.77 -0.03 17.59
C LEU A 89 -21.43 -1.11 18.47
N VAL A 90 -20.72 -2.22 18.72
CA VAL A 90 -21.19 -3.30 19.61
C VAL A 90 -21.22 -2.85 21.08
N LEU A 91 -20.37 -1.91 21.48
CA LEU A 91 -20.32 -1.38 22.85
C LEU A 91 -21.43 -0.37 23.16
N GLU A 92 -21.99 0.32 22.16
CA GLU A 92 -23.06 1.31 22.37
C GLU A 92 -24.47 0.70 22.51
N ASN A 93 -24.66 -0.58 22.20
CA ASN A 93 -25.93 -1.28 22.40
C ASN A 93 -26.06 -1.97 23.77
N GLN A 94 -25.23 -1.63 24.77
CA GLN A 94 -25.60 -1.99 26.14
C GLN A 94 -26.75 -1.08 26.61
N PRO A 95 -27.90 -1.65 27.00
CA PRO A 95 -28.94 -0.86 27.65
C PRO A 95 -28.32 -0.19 28.88
N PRO A 96 -28.66 1.09 29.17
CA PRO A 96 -28.13 1.80 30.31
C PRO A 96 -28.31 0.92 31.54
N ARG A 97 -27.21 0.59 32.23
CA ARG A 97 -27.27 -0.13 33.50
C ARG A 97 -27.89 0.82 34.51
N ILE A 98 -29.22 0.79 34.56
CA ILE A 98 -30.04 1.49 35.55
C ILE A 98 -29.62 0.92 36.90
N SER A 99 -28.80 1.66 37.62
CA SER A 99 -28.53 1.41 39.03
C SER A 99 -29.85 1.57 39.76
N LYS A 100 -30.34 0.46 40.34
CA LYS A 100 -31.54 0.45 41.18
C LYS A 100 -31.30 1.40 42.36
N CYS A 101 -31.86 2.60 42.30
CA CYS A 101 -32.06 3.44 43.48
C CYS A 101 -33.16 2.77 44.31
N ALA A 102 -32.81 2.22 45.47
CA ALA A 102 -33.78 1.87 46.47
C ALA A 102 -34.25 3.18 47.13
N ASP A 103 -35.47 3.56 46.81
CA ASP A 103 -36.19 4.69 47.38
C ASP A 103 -36.42 4.40 48.88
N LEU A 104 -35.49 4.84 49.74
CA LEU A 104 -35.66 4.83 51.18
C LEU A 104 -36.68 5.93 51.53
N ARG A 105 -37.95 5.54 51.51
CA ARG A 105 -39.11 6.25 52.05
C ARG A 105 -38.76 6.84 53.42
N ILE A 106 -38.49 8.14 53.48
CA ILE A 106 -38.43 8.90 54.73
C ILE A 106 -39.88 9.12 55.18
N PRO A 107 -40.35 8.54 56.29
CA PRO A 107 -41.62 8.95 56.87
C PRO A 107 -41.43 10.28 57.60
N THR A 108 -42.17 11.28 57.15
CA THR A 108 -42.34 12.58 57.80
C THR A 108 -42.99 12.43 59.18
N LYS A 109 -42.54 13.29 60.10
CA LYS A 109 -43.01 13.50 61.48
C LYS A 109 -44.53 13.41 61.68
N CYS A 110 -44.93 12.83 62.81
CA CYS A 110 -46.08 13.23 63.63
C CYS A 110 -45.59 13.30 65.07
#